data_AF-A0A0M1JGF5-F1
#
_entry.id   AF-A0A0M1JGF5-F1
#
_cell.length_a   1.000
_cell.length_b   1.000
_cell.length_c   1.000
_cell.angle_alpha   90.00
_cell.angle_beta   90.00
_cell.angle_gamma   90.00
#
_symmetry.space_group_name_H-M   'P 1'
#
loop_
_entity.id
_entity.type
_entity.pdbx_description
1 polymer ?
#
loop_
_entity_poly.entity_id
_entity_poly.type
_entity_poly.pdbx_seq_one_letter_code
_entity_poly.pdbx_strand_id
1 'polypeptide(L)' 'MILEKLGKEKYQYFVSSNFDSTKIDDLMDIYKNLLVIKEEIIQISRKKDGKYNTDECAFV' A
#
# COMPACT_ATOMS: atom_id res chain seq x y z
N MET A 1 11.29 -8.19 9.08
CA MET A 1 10.30 -7.20 8.57
C MET A 1 10.13 -7.46 7.09
N ILE A 2 8.90 -7.58 6.58
CA ILE A 2 8.62 -8.13 5.24
C ILE A 2 8.28 -7.04 4.20
N LEU A 3 8.15 -5.80 4.68
CA LEU A 3 7.73 -4.66 3.89
C LEU A 3 8.44 -3.40 4.35
N GLU A 4 9.05 -2.71 3.39
CA GLU A 4 9.69 -1.41 3.59
C GLU A 4 9.00 -0.37 2.71
N LYS A 5 8.58 0.73 3.32
CA LYS A 5 7.94 1.85 2.61
C LYS A 5 9.04 2.78 2.09
N LEU A 6 9.21 2.80 0.77
CA LEU A 6 10.24 3.59 0.10
C LEU A 6 9.79 5.03 -0.21
N GLY A 7 8.49 5.31 -0.11
CA GLY A 7 7.96 6.65 -0.36
C GLY A 7 6.44 6.66 -0.54
N LYS A 8 5.91 7.78 -1.03
CA LYS A 8 4.49 7.91 -1.35
C LYS A 8 4.12 6.91 -2.45
N GLU A 9 3.24 5.96 -2.11
CA GLU A 9 2.75 4.90 -3.02
C GLU A 9 3.83 3.95 -3.54
N LYS A 10 5.01 3.90 -2.90
CA LYS A 10 6.11 2.99 -3.26
C LYS A 10 6.43 2.06 -2.11
N TYR A 11 6.22 0.77 -2.33
CA TYR A 11 6.46 -0.30 -1.37
C TYR A 11 7.42 -1.31 -1.98
N GLN A 12 8.42 -1.73 -1.21
CA GLN A 12 9.30 -2.83 -1.58
C GLN A 12 9.10 -3.99 -0.61
N TYR A 13 8.97 -5.18 -1.18
CA TYR A 13 8.88 -6.42 -0.42
C TYR A 13 10.29 -6.97 -0.25
N PHE A 14 10.68 -7.19 1.00
CA PHE A 14 11.89 -7.90 1.35
C PHE A 14 11.51 -9.03 2.28
N VAL A 15 11.56 -10.27 1.80
CA VAL A 15 11.46 -11.41 2.71
C VAL A 15 12.74 -11.43 3.53
N SER A 16 12.63 -11.16 4.83
CA SER A 16 13.74 -11.27 5.78
C SER A 16 14.43 -12.62 5.58
N SER A 17 15.76 -12.67 5.60
CA SER A 17 16.51 -13.93 5.52
C SER A 17 16.17 -14.92 6.65
N ASN A 18 15.55 -14.41 7.72
CA ASN A 18 15.10 -15.18 8.89
C ASN A 18 13.62 -15.58 8.82
N PHE A 19 12.94 -15.34 7.70
CA PHE A 19 11.55 -15.76 7.50
C PHE A 19 11.48 -17.27 7.41
N ASP A 20 10.66 -17.88 8.27
CA ASP A 20 10.38 -19.30 8.23
C ASP A 20 8.93 -19.53 7.81
N SER A 21 8.74 -20.03 6.57
CA SER A 21 7.41 -20.32 6.02
C SER A 21 6.65 -21.42 6.77
N THR A 22 7.28 -22.11 7.72
CA THR A 22 6.63 -23.12 8.56
C THR A 22 6.09 -22.53 9.87
N LYS A 23 6.50 -21.31 10.24
CA LYS A 23 6.00 -20.62 11.43
C LYS A 23 4.76 -19.82 11.11
N ILE A 24 3.65 -20.18 11.78
CA ILE A 24 2.37 -19.51 11.60
C ILE A 24 2.42 -18.02 11.98
N ASP A 25 3.23 -17.65 12.96
CA ASP A 25 3.41 -16.26 13.39
C ASP A 25 4.05 -15.41 12.30
N ASP A 26 5.09 -15.93 11.64
CA ASP A 26 5.75 -15.27 10.51
C ASP A 26 4.76 -15.08 9.35
N LEU A 27 3.90 -16.07 9.07
CA LEU A 27 2.84 -15.99 8.07
C LEU A 27 1.76 -14.96 8.43
N MET A 28 1.35 -14.90 9.71
CA MET A 28 0.38 -13.93 10.19
C MET A 28 0.90 -12.50 10.07
N ASP A 29 2.18 -12.28 10.32
CA ASP A 29 2.78 -10.95 10.21
C ASP A 29 2.94 -10.51 8.75
N ILE A 30 3.20 -11.43 7.81
CA ILE A 30 3.06 -11.14 6.37
C ILE A 30 1.63 -10.71 6.07
N TYR A 31 0.66 -11.49 6.51
CA TYR A 31 -0.74 -11.27 6.19
C TYR A 31 -1.25 -9.90 6.67
N LYS A 32 -0.90 -9.49 7.90
CA LYS A 32 -1.21 -8.15 8.43
C LYS A 32 -0.62 -7.04 7.55
N ASN A 33 0.63 -7.19 7.13
CA ASN A 33 1.28 -6.21 6.27
C ASN A 33 0.58 -6.11 4.89
N LEU A 34 0.15 -7.24 4.32
CA LEU A 34 -0.62 -7.26 3.07
C LEU A 34 -2.00 -6.61 3.21
N LEU A 35 -2.68 -6.78 4.35
CA LEU A 35 -3.96 -6.13 4.62
C LEU A 35 -3.84 -4.59 4.60
N VAL A 36 -2.80 -4.05 5.25
CA VAL A 36 -2.55 -2.60 5.26
C VAL A 36 -2.37 -2.06 3.85
N ILE A 37 -1.59 -2.76 3.02
CA ILE A 37 -1.37 -2.34 1.62
C ILE A 37 -2.64 -2.41 0.80
N LYS A 38 -3.44 -3.45 0.99
CA LYS A 38 -4.74 -3.56 0.32
C LYS A 38 -5.62 -2.35 0.63
N GLU A 39 -5.68 -1.93 1.89
CA GLU A 39 -6.44 -0.75 2.30
C GLU A 39 -5.87 0.54 1.70
N GLU A 40 -4.55 0.72 1.72
CA GLU A 40 -3.89 1.88 1.10
C GLU A 40 -4.16 1.94 -0.41
N ILE A 41 -4.08 0.82 -1.13
CA ILE A 41 -4.41 0.74 -2.57
C ILE A 41 -5.87 1.14 -2.80
N ILE A 42 -6.82 0.61 -2.01
CA ILE A 42 -8.24 0.95 -2.14
C ILE A 42 -8.46 2.45 -1.90
N GLN A 43 -7.79 3.05 -0.91
CA GLN A 43 -7.87 4.47 -0.64
C GLN A 43 -7.29 5.32 -1.78
N ILE A 44 -6.15 4.91 -2.36
CA ILE A 44 -5.54 5.58 -3.50
C ILE A 44 -6.45 5.49 -4.72
N SER A 45 -7.00 4.30 -5.02
CA SER A 45 -7.94 4.10 -6.13
C SER A 45 -9.19 4.98 -5.97
N ARG A 46 -9.80 5.01 -4.79
CA ARG A 46 -10.94 5.91 -4.49
C ARG A 46 -10.60 7.40 -4.66
N LYS A 47 -9.36 7.81 -4.34
CA LYS A 47 -8.90 9.20 -4.55
C LYS A 47 -8.67 9.53 -6.02
N LYS A 48 -8.32 8.55 -6.87
CA LYS A 48 -8.17 8.74 -8.31
C LYS A 48 -9.53 8.94 -9.00
N ASP A 49 -10.56 8.25 -8.52
CA ASP A 49 -11.94 8.41 -9.04
C ASP A 49 -12.59 9.75 -8.63
N GLY A 50 -11.97 10.51 -7.72
CA GLY A 50 -12.42 11.83 -7.24
C GLY A 50 -11.67 13.03 -7.82
N LYS A 51 -10.87 12.88 -8.89
CA LYS A 51 -10.17 13.99 -9.56
C LYS A 51 -10.44 14.04 -11.07
N TYR A 52 -11.63 14.51 -11.42
CA TYR A 52 -11.85 15.42 -12.55
C TYR A 52 -12.76 16.55 -12.06
N ASN A 53 -12.55 17.76 -12.59
CA ASN A 53 -13.19 19.06 -12.31
C ASN A 53 -12.47 19.95 -11.31
N THR A 54 -11.48 20.70 -11.79
CA THR A 54 -11.34 22.16 -11.56
C THR A 54 -10.24 22.74 -12.45
N ASP A 55 -10.37 22.54 -13.76
CA ASP A 55 -9.70 23.36 -14.78
C ASP A 55 -10.76 23.80 -15.80
N GLU A 56 -11.81 24.46 -15.31
CA GLU A 56 -12.69 25.25 -16.17
C GLU A 56 -13.18 26.48 -15.39
N CYS A 57 -12.93 27.64 -16.01
CA CYS A 57 -13.54 28.94 -15.74
C CYS A 57 -13.10 29.73 -14.49
N ALA A 58 -12.05 30.54 -14.68
CA ALA A 58 -12.05 31.91 -14.18
C ALA A 58 -11.44 32.86 -15.26
N PHE A 59 -12.20 33.06 -16.34
CA PHE A 59 -12.17 34.33 -17.08
C PHE A 59 -13.51 35.01 -16.80
N VAL A 60 -13.56 35.79 -15.73
CA VAL A 60 -14.45 36.94 -15.59
C VAL A 60 -13.68 38.02 -14.84
#